data_AF-A0A3C0QPW4-F1
#
_entry.id   AF-A0A3C0QPW4-F1
#
_cell.length_a   1.000
_cell.length_b   1.000
_cell.length_c   1.000
_cell.angle_alpha   90.00
_cell.angle_beta   90.00
_cell.angle_gamma   90.00
#
_symmetry.space_group_name_H-M   'P 1'
#
loop_
_entity.id
_entity.type
_entity.pdbx_description
1 polymer ?
#
loop_
_entity_poly.entity_id
_entity_poly.type
_entity_poly.pdbx_seq_one_letter_code
_entity_poly.pdbx_strand_id
1 'polypeptide(L)'
;MRDILNIMRFDYLTAKPLALAGMIFTIVVFGILSMFFSPIITTYMTFASMLFVIPLQGVADKSGFNKLYGILPVERKNITRARFLYIFLVHFLTELLEAVIICTAKGTTLYKVLPNQNGETMQMVKESFADTKLTLLMLFGMFTFFCLIFSFMEMMGQIFGRENEFKIIMITIGIISLIAFVFTFLSEHDLIPVVKLPSLPDTVSGMVTSGIVVNIVVFVICLLFGEITANKLAKREL
;
A
#
# COMPACT_ATOMS: atom_id res chain seq x y z
N MET A 1 9.50 1.86 22.74
CA MET A 1 8.38 2.65 22.15
C MET A 1 8.80 4.08 21.81
N ARG A 2 9.31 4.88 22.76
CA ARG A 2 9.77 6.25 22.47
C ARG A 2 10.81 6.32 21.35
N ASP A 3 11.78 5.40 21.36
CA ASP A 3 12.82 5.37 20.32
C ASP A 3 12.27 5.01 18.95
N ILE A 4 11.36 4.04 18.89
CA ILE A 4 10.66 3.64 17.67
C ILE A 4 9.94 4.85 17.05
N LEU A 5 9.19 5.61 17.87
CA LEU A 5 8.48 6.81 17.42
C LEU A 5 9.45 7.91 16.94
N ASN A 6 10.58 8.09 17.62
CA ASN A 6 11.59 9.06 17.22
C ASN A 6 12.23 8.69 15.88
N ILE A 7 12.48 7.40 15.64
CA ILE A 7 13.01 6.89 14.37
C ILE A 7 11.98 7.08 13.26
N MET A 8 10.70 6.74 13.49
CA MET A 8 9.64 6.98 12.51
C MET A 8 9.51 8.48 12.17
N ARG A 9 9.63 9.36 13.16
CA ARG A 9 9.65 10.81 12.95
C ARG A 9 10.86 11.24 12.12
N PHE A 10 12.02 10.67 12.42
CA PHE A 10 13.25 10.95 11.67
C PHE A 10 13.13 10.50 10.21
N ASP A 11 12.60 9.30 9.97
CA ASP A 11 12.32 8.75 8.64
C ASP A 11 11.34 9.67 7.88
N TYR A 12 10.25 10.10 8.52
CA TYR A 12 9.33 11.08 7.94
C TYR A 12 10.04 12.39 7.56
N LEU A 13 10.81 12.97 8.46
CA LEU A 13 11.52 14.25 8.21
C LEU A 13 12.55 14.12 7.08
N THR A 14 13.15 12.94 6.93
CA THR A 14 14.09 12.64 5.85
C THR A 14 13.37 12.53 4.50
N ALA A 15 12.22 11.86 4.44
CA ALA A 15 11.47 11.67 3.21
C ALA A 15 10.64 12.90 2.80
N LYS A 16 10.17 13.69 3.77
CA LYS A 16 9.24 14.82 3.58
C LYS A 16 9.65 15.80 2.46
N PRO A 17 10.91 16.28 2.37
CA PRO A 17 11.30 17.25 1.34
C PRO A 17 11.15 16.72 -0.09
N LEU A 18 11.26 15.40 -0.28
CA LEU A 18 11.15 14.73 -1.57
C LEU A 18 9.70 14.30 -1.87
N ALA A 19 8.98 13.85 -0.83
CA ALA A 19 7.71 13.17 -0.99
C ALA A 19 6.49 14.10 -0.91
N LEU A 20 6.54 15.16 -0.09
CA LEU A 20 5.36 15.93 0.28
C LEU A 20 4.70 16.64 -0.90
N ALA A 21 5.50 17.26 -1.77
CA ALA A 21 4.97 17.96 -2.94
C ALA A 21 4.28 16.99 -3.91
N GLY A 22 4.88 15.83 -4.17
CA GLY A 22 4.30 14.78 -4.99
C GLY A 22 3.00 14.23 -4.39
N MET A 23 2.97 14.00 -3.07
CA MET A 23 1.76 13.56 -2.37
C MET A 23 0.63 14.58 -2.49
N ILE A 24 0.88 15.87 -2.25
CA ILE A 24 -0.14 16.92 -2.38
C ILE A 24 -0.67 16.99 -3.81
N PHE A 25 0.22 16.93 -4.80
CA PHE A 25 -0.18 16.91 -6.21
C PHE A 25 -1.09 15.71 -6.52
N THR A 26 -0.70 14.52 -6.08
CA THR A 26 -1.51 13.30 -6.23
C THR A 26 -2.87 13.43 -5.55
N ILE A 27 -2.93 13.95 -4.32
CA ILE A 27 -4.20 14.17 -3.60
C ILE A 27 -5.13 15.08 -4.41
N VAL A 28 -4.62 16.21 -4.92
CA VAL A 28 -5.44 17.17 -5.66
C VAL A 28 -5.93 16.56 -6.98
N VAL A 29 -5.02 15.96 -7.78
CA VAL A 29 -5.36 15.42 -9.09
C VAL A 29 -6.33 14.26 -8.98
N PHE A 30 -6.00 13.24 -8.18
CA PHE A 30 -6.85 12.06 -8.03
C PHE A 30 -8.12 12.36 -7.25
N GLY A 31 -8.08 13.35 -6.33
CA GLY A 31 -9.28 13.86 -5.66
C GLY A 31 -10.27 14.48 -6.64
N ILE A 32 -9.82 15.40 -7.50
CA ILE A 32 -10.67 16.01 -8.53
C ILE A 32 -11.20 14.95 -9.49
N LEU A 33 -10.32 14.11 -10.06
CA LEU A 33 -10.73 13.07 -11.00
C LEU A 33 -11.75 12.12 -10.38
N SER A 34 -11.59 11.77 -9.11
CA SER A 34 -12.51 10.89 -8.40
C SER A 34 -13.90 11.50 -8.23
N MET A 35 -13.98 12.79 -7.94
CA MET A 35 -15.27 13.49 -7.80
C MET A 35 -16.06 13.56 -9.11
N PHE A 36 -15.38 13.62 -10.26
CA PHE A 36 -16.02 13.76 -11.58
C PHE A 36 -16.21 12.44 -12.32
N PHE A 37 -15.31 11.46 -12.19
CA PHE A 37 -15.27 10.32 -13.11
C PHE A 37 -15.45 8.96 -12.42
N SER A 38 -14.82 8.72 -11.26
CA SER A 38 -14.99 7.46 -10.55
C SER A 38 -14.34 7.49 -9.16
N PRO A 39 -15.06 7.07 -8.09
CA PRO A 39 -14.47 6.92 -6.76
C PRO A 39 -13.27 5.96 -6.71
N ILE A 40 -13.20 4.99 -7.64
CA ILE A 40 -12.13 4.00 -7.72
C ILE A 40 -10.79 4.66 -8.07
N ILE A 41 -10.80 5.76 -8.82
CA ILE A 41 -9.57 6.47 -9.21
C ILE A 41 -8.76 6.87 -7.97
N THR A 42 -9.43 7.21 -6.87
CA THR A 42 -8.76 7.57 -5.61
C THR A 42 -7.86 6.46 -5.07
N THR A 43 -8.16 5.18 -5.29
CA THR A 43 -7.37 4.06 -4.73
C THR A 43 -5.98 3.95 -5.36
N TYR A 44 -5.72 4.65 -6.47
CA TYR A 44 -4.39 4.77 -7.06
C TYR A 44 -3.52 5.79 -6.32
N MET A 45 -4.06 6.57 -5.37
CA MET A 45 -3.25 7.44 -4.53
C MET A 45 -2.30 6.65 -3.61
N THR A 46 -2.58 5.39 -3.35
CA THR A 46 -1.70 4.46 -2.64
C THR A 46 -0.32 4.40 -3.30
N PHE A 47 -0.17 4.63 -4.60
CA PHE A 47 1.15 4.75 -5.24
C PHE A 47 1.97 5.95 -4.74
N ALA A 48 1.35 7.01 -4.22
CA ALA A 48 2.08 8.12 -3.65
C ALA A 48 2.70 7.80 -2.28
N SER A 49 2.25 6.74 -1.58
CA SER A 49 2.90 6.25 -0.36
C SER A 49 4.36 5.87 -0.64
N MET A 50 4.66 5.40 -1.85
CA MET A 50 5.99 4.99 -2.30
C MET A 50 7.00 6.13 -2.20
N LEU A 51 6.56 7.36 -2.42
CA LEU A 51 7.41 8.55 -2.33
C LEU A 51 7.96 8.72 -0.91
N PHE A 52 7.26 8.25 0.12
CA PHE A 52 7.71 8.30 1.51
C PHE A 52 8.54 7.09 1.94
N VAL A 53 8.43 5.96 1.23
CA VAL A 53 9.11 4.70 1.57
C VAL A 53 10.42 4.54 0.82
N ILE A 54 10.43 4.76 -0.50
CA ILE A 54 11.60 4.52 -1.37
C ILE A 54 12.81 5.40 -1.00
N PRO A 55 12.69 6.69 -0.62
CA PRO A 55 13.86 7.46 -0.22
C PRO A 55 14.57 6.89 1.00
N LEU A 56 13.84 6.30 1.96
CA LEU A 56 14.44 5.64 3.12
C LEU A 56 15.24 4.39 2.73
N GLN A 57 14.79 3.76 1.65
CA GLN A 57 15.47 2.62 1.05
C GLN A 57 16.80 3.04 0.41
N GLY A 58 16.83 4.15 -0.33
CA GLY A 58 18.05 4.66 -0.97
C GLY A 58 19.01 5.45 -0.06
N VAL A 59 18.51 6.14 0.96
CA VAL A 59 19.32 6.96 1.89
C VAL A 59 20.12 6.10 2.87
N ALA A 60 19.61 4.90 3.22
CA ALA A 60 20.37 3.92 4.00
C ALA A 60 21.71 3.54 3.33
N ASP A 61 21.74 3.49 2.00
CA ASP A 61 22.90 3.08 1.21
C ASP A 61 23.82 4.25 0.83
N LYS A 62 23.28 5.38 0.38
CA LYS A 62 24.09 6.47 -0.21
C LYS A 62 24.79 7.38 0.80
N SER A 63 24.24 7.54 2.01
CA SER A 63 24.73 8.55 2.96
C SER A 63 25.52 7.97 4.13
N GLY A 64 25.78 6.66 4.15
CA GLY A 64 26.35 6.01 5.33
C GLY A 64 25.44 6.09 6.55
N PHE A 65 24.12 6.17 6.36
CA PHE A 65 23.17 6.18 7.48
C PHE A 65 23.27 4.94 8.34
N ASN A 66 23.73 3.80 7.81
CA ASN A 66 24.07 2.62 8.60
C ASN A 66 25.16 2.91 9.66
N LYS A 67 26.07 3.88 9.41
CA LYS A 67 27.02 4.41 10.41
C LYS A 67 26.32 5.35 11.39
N LEU A 68 25.41 6.22 10.92
CA LEU A 68 24.67 7.17 11.76
C LEU A 68 23.70 6.48 12.73
N TYR A 69 22.98 5.46 12.27
CA TYR A 69 22.14 4.58 13.09
C TYR A 69 22.95 3.67 14.04
N GLY A 70 24.23 3.44 13.75
CA GLY A 70 25.16 2.79 14.68
C GLY A 70 25.75 3.72 15.75
N ILE A 71 25.62 5.05 15.58
CA ILE A 71 26.09 6.07 16.52
C ILE A 71 24.95 6.58 17.42
N LEU A 72 23.70 6.48 16.95
CA LEU A 72 22.54 6.79 17.78
C LEU A 72 22.47 5.82 18.96
N PRO A 73 22.20 6.29 20.19
CA PRO A 73 22.08 5.45 21.38
C PRO A 73 20.75 4.70 21.40
N VAL A 74 20.47 3.94 20.35
CA VAL A 74 19.23 3.21 20.12
C VAL A 74 19.55 1.79 19.66
N GLU A 75 18.86 0.81 20.23
CA GLU A 75 19.03 -0.58 19.83
C GLU A 75 18.63 -0.77 18.35
N ARG A 76 19.48 -1.44 17.56
CA ARG A 76 19.24 -1.67 16.12
C ARG A 76 17.93 -2.38 15.82
N LYS A 77 17.50 -3.31 16.68
CA LYS A 77 16.18 -3.96 16.58
C LYS A 77 15.02 -2.95 16.58
N ASN A 78 15.14 -1.83 17.30
CA ASN A 78 14.11 -0.79 17.35
C ASN A 78 14.10 0.04 16.06
N ILE A 79 15.24 0.18 15.37
CA ILE A 79 15.33 0.80 14.04
C ILE A 79 14.61 -0.06 13.01
N THR A 80 14.88 -1.36 12.98
CA THR A 80 14.18 -2.28 12.07
C THR A 80 12.67 -2.26 12.34
N ARG A 81 12.23 -2.43 13.59
CA ARG A 81 10.80 -2.38 13.97
C ARG A 81 10.14 -1.06 13.57
N ALA A 82 10.82 0.06 13.75
CA ALA A 82 10.32 1.38 13.35
C ALA A 82 10.06 1.50 11.85
N ARG A 83 10.92 0.93 11.01
CA ARG A 83 10.73 0.97 9.55
C ARG A 83 9.50 0.22 9.07
N PHE A 84 9.24 -0.98 9.60
CA PHE A 84 8.02 -1.73 9.26
C PHE A 84 6.75 -1.03 9.75
N LEU A 85 6.79 -0.46 10.95
CA LEU A 85 5.69 0.36 11.47
C LEU A 85 5.48 1.63 10.64
N TYR A 86 6.55 2.25 10.15
CA TYR A 86 6.48 3.40 9.26
C TYR A 86 5.85 3.05 7.92
N ILE A 87 6.26 1.94 7.28
CA ILE A 87 5.67 1.47 6.02
C ILE A 87 4.17 1.26 6.18
N PHE A 88 3.74 0.55 7.23
CA PHE A 88 2.34 0.35 7.55
C PHE A 88 1.62 1.69 7.74
N LEU A 89 2.16 2.57 8.59
CA LEU A 89 1.51 3.83 8.96
C LEU A 89 1.34 4.76 7.76
N VAL A 90 2.32 4.86 6.87
CA VAL A 90 2.21 5.68 5.65
C VAL A 90 1.10 5.14 4.75
N HIS A 91 1.05 3.82 4.51
CA HIS A 91 0.01 3.23 3.66
C HIS A 91 -1.37 3.36 4.30
N PHE A 92 -1.48 3.15 5.62
CA PHE A 92 -2.73 3.24 6.35
C PHE A 92 -3.27 4.67 6.37
N LEU A 93 -2.41 5.68 6.57
CA LEU A 93 -2.83 7.08 6.47
C LEU A 93 -3.29 7.45 5.06
N THR A 94 -2.66 6.90 4.02
CA THR A 94 -3.11 7.09 2.63
C THR A 94 -4.47 6.45 2.41
N GLU A 95 -4.69 5.21 2.87
CA GLU A 95 -6.00 4.54 2.79
C GLU A 95 -7.10 5.35 3.49
N LEU A 96 -6.83 5.89 4.69
CA LEU A 96 -7.79 6.75 5.40
C LEU A 96 -8.12 8.01 4.60
N LEU A 97 -7.12 8.62 3.96
CA LEU A 97 -7.33 9.79 3.11
C LEU A 97 -8.14 9.43 1.85
N GLU A 98 -7.86 8.29 1.24
CA GLU A 98 -8.62 7.74 0.12
C GLU A 98 -10.08 7.52 0.51
N ALA A 99 -10.34 6.94 1.68
CA ALA A 99 -11.69 6.76 2.20
C ALA A 99 -12.45 8.09 2.36
N VAL A 100 -11.79 9.13 2.87
CA VAL A 100 -12.37 10.48 2.99
C VAL A 100 -12.73 11.06 1.62
N ILE A 101 -11.84 10.92 0.64
CA ILE A 101 -12.08 11.42 -0.73
C ILE A 101 -13.21 10.62 -1.40
N ILE A 102 -13.25 9.29 -1.25
CA ILE A 102 -14.33 8.43 -1.75
C ILE A 102 -15.68 8.85 -1.17
N CYS A 103 -15.76 9.08 0.15
CA CYS A 103 -16.95 9.58 0.81
C CYS A 103 -17.38 10.94 0.25
N THR A 104 -16.42 11.84 0.02
CA THR A 104 -16.68 13.17 -0.55
C THR A 104 -17.16 13.08 -2.00
N ALA A 105 -16.54 12.22 -2.82
CA ALA A 105 -16.93 11.98 -4.21
C ALA A 105 -18.36 11.42 -4.30
N LYS A 106 -18.67 10.39 -3.51
CA LYS A 106 -20.02 9.80 -3.44
C LYS A 106 -21.06 10.76 -2.86
N GLY A 107 -20.68 11.63 -1.93
CA GLY A 107 -21.58 12.63 -1.36
C GLY A 107 -21.91 13.80 -2.29
N THR A 108 -20.94 14.24 -3.09
CA THR A 108 -21.10 15.41 -3.98
C THR A 108 -21.63 15.03 -5.36
N THR A 109 -21.29 13.84 -5.90
CA THR A 109 -21.72 13.37 -7.22
C THR A 109 -21.50 14.40 -8.35
N LEU A 110 -20.32 15.04 -8.37
CA LEU A 110 -20.04 16.13 -9.32
C LEU A 110 -20.07 15.70 -10.80
N TYR A 111 -20.01 14.40 -11.08
CA TYR A 111 -20.21 13.86 -12.43
C TYR A 111 -21.52 14.33 -13.10
N LYS A 112 -22.55 14.71 -12.33
CA LYS A 112 -23.82 15.25 -12.86
C LYS A 112 -23.67 16.59 -13.59
N VAL A 113 -22.59 17.31 -13.34
CA VAL A 113 -22.27 18.60 -13.99
C VAL A 113 -21.61 18.38 -15.36
N LEU A 114 -21.11 17.18 -15.64
CA LEU A 114 -20.45 16.89 -16.91
C LEU A 114 -21.43 16.95 -18.09
N PRO A 115 -20.98 17.40 -19.28
CA PRO A 115 -21.79 17.37 -20.49
C PRO A 115 -22.05 15.93 -20.97
N ASN A 116 -23.01 15.76 -21.87
CA ASN A 116 -23.35 14.47 -22.50
C ASN A 116 -23.83 13.38 -21.52
N GLN A 117 -24.85 13.68 -20.72
CA GLN A 117 -25.37 12.79 -19.68
C GLN A 117 -25.97 11.46 -20.18
N ASN A 118 -26.22 11.35 -21.49
CA ASN A 118 -26.81 10.19 -22.15
C ASN A 118 -25.78 9.34 -22.92
N GLY A 119 -24.50 9.72 -22.91
CA GLY A 119 -23.44 8.95 -23.58
C GLY A 119 -23.07 7.68 -22.81
N GLU A 120 -22.55 6.69 -23.53
CA GLU A 120 -22.06 5.40 -22.98
C GLU A 120 -21.02 5.60 -21.87
N THR A 121 -20.08 6.54 -22.05
CA THR A 121 -19.09 6.89 -21.02
C THR A 121 -19.74 7.37 -19.72
N MET A 122 -20.86 8.10 -19.79
CA MET A 122 -21.56 8.56 -18.59
C MET A 122 -22.25 7.42 -17.86
N GLN A 123 -22.71 6.41 -18.59
CA GLN A 123 -23.27 5.21 -17.98
C GLN A 123 -22.21 4.48 -17.14
N MET A 124 -20.99 4.31 -17.68
CA MET A 124 -19.87 3.72 -16.94
C MET A 124 -19.54 4.52 -15.67
N VAL A 125 -19.55 5.85 -15.75
CA VAL A 125 -19.34 6.73 -14.59
C VAL A 125 -20.43 6.49 -13.55
N LYS A 126 -21.72 6.51 -13.94
CA LYS A 126 -22.85 6.28 -13.03
C LYS A 126 -22.76 4.91 -12.34
N GLU A 127 -22.43 3.86 -13.09
CA GLU A 127 -22.23 2.51 -12.57
C GLU A 127 -21.08 2.48 -11.54
N SER A 128 -19.97 3.15 -11.84
CA SER A 128 -18.84 3.24 -10.90
C SER A 128 -19.20 3.97 -9.60
N PHE A 129 -20.00 5.04 -9.66
CA PHE A 129 -20.49 5.73 -8.47
C PHE A 129 -21.51 4.89 -7.68
N ALA A 130 -22.28 4.03 -8.34
CA ALA A 130 -23.22 3.11 -7.69
C ALA A 130 -22.52 1.92 -7.02
N ASP A 131 -21.44 1.41 -7.63
CA ASP A 131 -20.74 0.21 -7.15
C ASP A 131 -19.82 0.50 -5.95
N THR A 132 -20.45 0.54 -4.78
CA THR A 132 -19.75 0.70 -3.49
C THR A 132 -18.95 -0.54 -3.12
N LYS A 133 -19.35 -1.74 -3.58
CA LYS A 133 -18.67 -2.99 -3.26
C LYS A 133 -17.30 -3.03 -3.93
N LEU A 134 -17.24 -2.76 -5.24
CA LEU A 134 -16.00 -2.69 -5.99
C LEU A 134 -15.10 -1.58 -5.49
N THR A 135 -15.66 -0.40 -5.17
CA THR A 135 -14.89 0.73 -4.63
C THR A 135 -14.17 0.34 -3.32
N LEU A 136 -14.89 -0.29 -2.38
CA LEU A 136 -14.29 -0.72 -1.10
C LEU A 136 -13.29 -1.87 -1.30
N LEU A 137 -13.57 -2.80 -2.22
CA LEU A 137 -12.64 -3.87 -2.57
C LEU A 137 -11.31 -3.32 -3.09
N MET A 138 -11.37 -2.32 -3.98
CA MET A 138 -10.19 -1.66 -4.52
C MET A 138 -9.43 -0.88 -3.44
N LEU A 139 -10.13 -0.17 -2.55
CA LEU A 139 -9.53 0.56 -1.43
C LEU A 139 -8.67 -0.37 -0.54
N PHE A 140 -9.31 -1.40 0.03
CA PHE A 140 -8.62 -2.33 0.94
C PHE A 140 -7.60 -3.21 0.21
N GLY A 141 -7.90 -3.59 -1.04
CA GLY A 141 -7.04 -4.43 -1.87
C GLY A 141 -5.73 -3.74 -2.25
N MET A 142 -5.81 -2.49 -2.71
CA MET A 142 -4.63 -1.70 -3.08
C MET A 142 -3.76 -1.40 -1.85
N PHE A 143 -4.35 -0.99 -0.73
CA PHE A 143 -3.64 -0.84 0.54
C PHE A 143 -2.88 -2.12 0.91
N THR A 144 -3.57 -3.26 0.93
CA THR A 144 -3.00 -4.56 1.33
C THR A 144 -1.84 -4.95 0.42
N PHE A 145 -2.05 -4.88 -0.89
CA PHE A 145 -1.07 -5.26 -1.88
C PHE A 145 0.22 -4.45 -1.75
N PHE A 146 0.12 -3.11 -1.74
CA PHE A 146 1.29 -2.25 -1.67
C PHE A 146 1.98 -2.32 -0.31
N CYS A 147 1.23 -2.30 0.79
CA CYS A 147 1.82 -2.37 2.12
C CYS A 147 2.63 -3.67 2.31
N LEU A 148 2.09 -4.82 1.84
CA LEU A 148 2.79 -6.10 1.91
C LEU A 148 4.00 -6.15 0.98
N ILE A 149 3.91 -5.63 -0.24
CA ILE A 149 5.04 -5.57 -1.16
C ILE A 149 6.17 -4.74 -0.56
N PHE A 150 5.90 -3.53 -0.09
CA PHE A 150 6.97 -2.68 0.49
C PHE A 150 7.54 -3.26 1.78
N SER A 151 6.72 -3.89 2.61
CA SER A 151 7.21 -4.59 3.79
C SER A 151 8.11 -5.78 3.41
N PHE A 152 7.70 -6.56 2.41
CA PHE A 152 8.50 -7.67 1.89
C PHE A 152 9.82 -7.16 1.27
N MET A 153 9.77 -6.09 0.50
CA MET A 153 10.97 -5.43 -0.05
C MET A 153 11.94 -5.05 1.06
N GLU A 154 11.47 -4.32 2.07
CA GLU A 154 12.32 -3.88 3.18
C GLU A 154 12.93 -5.07 3.94
N MET A 155 12.17 -6.14 4.17
CA MET A 155 12.69 -7.38 4.76
C MET A 155 13.80 -7.99 3.89
N MET A 156 13.54 -8.16 2.60
CA MET A 156 14.50 -8.80 1.69
C MET A 156 15.76 -7.95 1.49
N GLY A 157 15.64 -6.63 1.37
CA GLY A 157 16.79 -5.74 1.26
C GLY A 157 17.67 -5.73 2.49
N GLN A 158 17.07 -5.72 3.69
CA GLN A 158 17.84 -5.80 4.92
C GLN A 158 18.53 -7.16 5.11
N ILE A 159 17.88 -8.28 4.72
CA ILE A 159 18.45 -9.62 4.92
C ILE A 159 19.46 -10.00 3.83
N PHE A 160 19.19 -9.72 2.56
CA PHE A 160 19.97 -10.23 1.42
C PHE A 160 20.77 -9.16 0.69
N GLY A 161 20.67 -7.89 1.11
CA GLY A 161 21.29 -6.75 0.45
C GLY A 161 20.42 -6.19 -0.67
N ARG A 162 20.45 -4.86 -0.83
CA ARG A 162 19.58 -4.13 -1.76
C ARG A 162 19.87 -4.37 -3.24
N GLU A 163 21.09 -4.80 -3.60
CA GLU A 163 21.42 -5.16 -4.99
C GLU A 163 20.59 -6.34 -5.53
N ASN A 164 20.04 -7.18 -4.64
CA ASN A 164 19.14 -8.27 -5.01
C ASN A 164 17.65 -7.93 -4.85
N GLU A 165 17.27 -6.78 -4.27
CA GLU A 165 15.86 -6.40 -4.05
C GLU A 165 15.10 -6.37 -5.37
N PHE A 166 15.58 -5.61 -6.36
CA PHE A 166 14.88 -5.42 -7.62
C PHE A 166 14.69 -6.73 -8.41
N LYS A 167 15.70 -7.61 -8.36
CA LYS A 167 15.62 -8.94 -8.97
C LYS A 167 14.59 -9.82 -8.28
N ILE A 168 14.59 -9.85 -6.95
CA ILE A 168 13.64 -10.64 -6.15
C ILE A 168 12.21 -10.15 -6.36
N ILE A 169 12.01 -8.83 -6.43
CA ILE A 169 10.69 -8.21 -6.68
C ILE A 169 10.19 -8.55 -8.09
N MET A 170 11.03 -8.34 -9.11
CA MET A 170 10.69 -8.66 -10.50
C MET A 170 10.34 -10.15 -10.66
N ILE A 171 11.10 -11.04 -10.03
CA ILE A 171 10.83 -12.48 -10.03
C ILE A 171 9.53 -12.79 -9.28
N THR A 172 9.28 -12.16 -8.13
CA THR A 172 8.06 -12.41 -7.33
C THR A 172 6.81 -11.91 -8.04
N ILE A 173 6.84 -10.69 -8.60
CA ILE A 173 5.76 -10.14 -9.42
C ILE A 173 5.56 -11.03 -10.65
N GLY A 174 6.64 -11.44 -11.31
CA GLY A 174 6.60 -12.34 -12.46
C GLY A 174 5.94 -13.68 -12.14
N ILE A 175 6.29 -14.30 -11.01
CA ILE A 175 5.71 -15.57 -10.56
C ILE A 175 4.24 -15.39 -10.18
N ILE A 176 3.88 -14.35 -9.42
CA ILE A 176 2.47 -14.11 -9.04
C ILE A 176 1.62 -13.84 -10.29
N SER A 177 2.12 -13.04 -11.22
CA SER A 177 1.44 -12.73 -12.48
C SER A 177 1.29 -13.98 -13.35
N LEU A 178 2.32 -14.83 -13.41
CA LEU A 178 2.30 -16.10 -14.11
C LEU A 178 1.30 -17.07 -13.49
N ILE A 179 1.28 -17.21 -12.17
CA ILE A 179 0.31 -18.06 -11.45
C ILE A 179 -1.11 -17.55 -11.68
N ALA A 180 -1.33 -16.24 -11.57
CA ALA A 180 -2.63 -15.64 -11.85
C ALA A 180 -3.07 -15.92 -13.28
N PHE A 181 -2.20 -15.67 -14.28
CA PHE A 181 -2.47 -15.93 -15.69
C PHE A 181 -2.78 -17.40 -15.98
N VAL A 182 -1.96 -18.33 -15.45
CA VAL A 182 -2.17 -19.78 -15.60
C VAL A 182 -3.47 -20.19 -14.95
N PHE A 183 -3.80 -19.63 -13.78
CA PHE A 183 -5.05 -19.91 -13.09
C PHE A 183 -6.26 -19.41 -13.87
N THR A 184 -6.27 -18.18 -14.39
CA THR A 184 -7.35 -17.69 -15.25
C THR A 184 -7.48 -18.51 -16.53
N PHE A 185 -6.37 -18.81 -17.20
CA PHE A 185 -6.36 -19.61 -18.42
C PHE A 185 -6.91 -21.02 -18.20
N LEU A 186 -6.48 -21.71 -17.14
CA LEU A 186 -6.99 -23.05 -16.81
C LEU A 186 -8.44 -23.02 -16.33
N SER A 187 -8.87 -21.92 -15.69
CA SER A 187 -10.26 -21.72 -15.26
C SER A 187 -11.20 -21.42 -16.42
N GLU A 188 -10.76 -20.68 -17.45
CA GLU A 188 -11.57 -20.41 -18.66
C GLU A 188 -11.78 -21.67 -19.51
N HIS A 189 -10.90 -22.67 -19.37
CA HIS A 189 -10.96 -23.93 -20.10
C HIS A 189 -11.51 -25.12 -19.27
N ASP A 190 -12.12 -24.84 -18.10
CA ASP A 190 -12.71 -25.86 -17.18
C ASP A 190 -11.73 -26.97 -16.75
N LEU A 191 -10.42 -26.76 -16.87
CA LEU A 191 -9.38 -27.77 -16.57
C LEU A 191 -9.09 -27.89 -15.07
N ILE A 192 -9.44 -26.88 -14.28
CA ILE A 192 -9.36 -26.87 -12.82
C ILE A 192 -10.71 -26.48 -12.23
N PRO A 193 -11.13 -27.10 -11.11
CA PRO A 193 -12.34 -26.68 -10.42
C PRO A 193 -12.16 -25.22 -10.00
N VAL A 194 -13.10 -24.36 -10.40
CA VAL A 194 -13.17 -22.97 -9.95
C VAL A 194 -13.16 -23.02 -8.42
N VAL A 195 -12.02 -22.67 -7.81
CA VAL A 195 -11.92 -22.53 -6.37
C VAL A 195 -12.89 -21.40 -6.04
N LYS A 196 -14.07 -21.75 -5.53
CA LYS A 196 -15.01 -20.78 -5.01
C LYS A 196 -14.35 -20.15 -3.80
N LEU A 197 -13.67 -19.03 -4.04
CA LEU A 197 -13.20 -18.16 -2.97
C LEU A 197 -14.38 -17.94 -2.03
N PRO A 198 -14.17 -17.95 -0.71
CA PRO A 198 -15.24 -17.64 0.24
C PRO A 198 -15.92 -16.36 -0.23
N SER A 199 -17.24 -16.40 -0.34
CA SER A 199 -18.02 -15.29 -0.89
C SER A 199 -17.70 -14.03 -0.08
N LEU A 200 -17.20 -13.00 -0.75
CA LEU A 200 -17.02 -11.68 -0.14
C LEU A 200 -18.36 -11.23 0.45
N PRO A 201 -18.36 -10.52 1.60
CA PRO A 201 -19.59 -10.01 2.18
C PRO A 201 -20.39 -9.19 1.16
N ASP A 202 -21.69 -9.44 1.09
CA ASP A 202 -22.56 -8.74 0.13
C ASP A 202 -23.06 -7.39 0.64
N THR A 203 -22.87 -7.10 1.93
CA THR A 203 -23.27 -5.84 2.55
C THR A 203 -22.09 -4.89 2.67
N VAL A 204 -22.36 -3.58 2.53
CA VAL A 204 -21.35 -2.52 2.74
C VAL A 204 -20.73 -2.60 4.13
N SER A 205 -21.55 -2.84 5.16
CA SER A 205 -21.07 -3.04 6.55
C SER A 205 -20.16 -4.25 6.67
N GLY A 206 -20.48 -5.35 5.99
CA GLY A 206 -19.63 -6.53 5.92
C GLY A 206 -18.28 -6.23 5.24
N MET A 207 -18.30 -5.47 4.14
CA MET A 207 -17.07 -5.06 3.44
C MET A 207 -16.20 -4.16 4.32
N VAL A 208 -16.77 -3.17 5.00
CA VAL A 208 -16.03 -2.31 5.95
C VAL A 208 -15.44 -3.13 7.10
N THR A 209 -16.22 -4.06 7.67
CA THR A 209 -15.73 -4.96 8.72
C THR A 209 -14.57 -5.81 8.23
N SER A 210 -14.66 -6.35 7.01
CA SER A 210 -13.58 -7.11 6.40
C SER A 210 -12.34 -6.25 6.16
N GLY A 211 -12.49 -4.98 5.76
CA GLY A 211 -11.39 -4.03 5.63
C GLY A 211 -10.67 -3.77 6.96
N ILE A 212 -11.41 -3.60 8.06
CA ILE A 212 -10.82 -3.46 9.41
C ILE A 212 -10.02 -4.71 9.78
N VAL A 213 -10.58 -5.91 9.53
CA VAL A 213 -9.88 -7.18 9.80
C VAL A 213 -8.62 -7.29 8.95
N VAL A 214 -8.69 -6.94 7.66
CA VAL A 214 -7.55 -6.91 6.75
C VAL A 214 -6.47 -5.97 7.26
N ASN A 215 -6.82 -4.76 7.70
CA ASN A 215 -5.88 -3.81 8.27
C ASN A 215 -5.18 -4.34 9.52
N ILE A 216 -5.91 -5.01 10.41
CA ILE A 216 -5.33 -5.67 11.59
C ILE A 216 -4.37 -6.79 11.18
N VAL A 217 -4.77 -7.62 10.20
CA VAL A 217 -3.93 -8.72 9.70
C VAL A 217 -2.65 -8.18 9.06
N VAL A 218 -2.75 -7.17 8.20
CA VAL A 218 -1.60 -6.53 7.55
C VAL A 218 -0.68 -5.90 8.59
N PHE A 219 -1.23 -5.23 9.61
CA PHE A 219 -0.45 -4.70 10.72
C PHE A 219 0.36 -5.79 11.44
N VAL A 220 -0.28 -6.92 11.76
CA VAL A 220 0.38 -8.07 12.39
C VAL A 220 1.47 -8.64 11.49
N ILE A 221 1.23 -8.76 10.18
CA ILE A 221 2.25 -9.23 9.22
C ILE A 221 3.45 -8.27 9.18
N CYS A 222 3.22 -6.95 9.14
CA CYS A 222 4.30 -5.96 9.19
C CYS A 222 5.12 -6.08 10.48
N LEU A 223 4.47 -6.30 11.63
CA LEU A 223 5.16 -6.56 12.90
C LEU A 223 5.98 -7.85 12.85
N LEU A 224 5.43 -8.93 12.31
CA LEU A 224 6.12 -10.21 12.15
C LEU A 224 7.34 -10.08 11.24
N PHE A 225 7.21 -9.39 10.09
CA PHE A 225 8.35 -9.14 9.21
C PHE A 225 9.42 -8.29 9.91
N GLY A 226 9.02 -7.28 10.67
CA GLY A 226 9.94 -6.50 11.49
C GLY A 226 10.71 -7.33 12.50
N GLU A 227 10.02 -8.25 13.19
CA GLU A 227 10.64 -9.12 14.19
C GLU A 227 11.56 -10.18 13.57
N ILE A 228 11.14 -10.81 12.47
CA ILE A 228 11.98 -11.76 11.72
C ILE A 228 13.26 -11.07 11.23
N THR A 229 13.12 -9.87 10.68
CA THR A 229 14.25 -9.09 10.16
C THR A 229 15.19 -8.68 11.28
N ALA A 230 14.66 -8.14 12.38
CA ALA A 230 15.46 -7.72 13.54
C ALA A 230 16.26 -8.90 14.12
N ASN A 231 15.62 -10.07 14.27
CA ASN A 231 16.27 -11.27 14.79
C ASN A 231 17.35 -11.83 13.85
N LYS A 232 17.16 -11.74 12.52
CA LYS A 232 18.20 -12.14 11.57
C LYS A 232 19.40 -11.20 11.57
N LEU A 233 19.16 -9.89 11.68
CA LEU A 233 20.25 -8.91 11.71
C LEU A 233 21.08 -9.04 13.00
N ALA A 234 20.44 -9.23 14.15
CA ALA A 234 21.14 -9.42 15.43
C ALA A 234 22.11 -10.61 15.43
N LYS A 235 21.80 -11.69 14.68
CA LYS A 235 22.67 -12.87 14.56
C LYS A 235 23.93 -12.65 13.72
N ARG A 236 24.00 -11.57 12.93
CA ARG A 236 25.16 -11.23 12.09
C ARG A 236 26.14 -10.27 12.78
N GLU A 237 25.88 -9.92 14.03
CA GLU A 237 26.69 -8.98 14.82
C GLU A 237 27.69 -9.69 15.77
N LEU A 238 27.85 -11.02 15.62
CA LEU A 238 28.92 -11.84 16.21
C LEU A 238 29.88 -12.30 15.12
#